data_AF-A0A7V4LCR6-F1
#
_entry.id   AF-A0A7V4LCR6-F1
#
_cell.length_a   1.000
_cell.length_b   1.000
_cell.length_c   1.000
_cell.angle_alpha   90.00
_cell.angle_beta   90.00
_cell.angle_gamma   90.00
#
_symmetry.space_group_name_H-M   'P 1'
#
loop_
_entity.id
_entity.type
_entity.pdbx_description
1 polymer ?
#
loop_
_entity_poly.entity_id
_entity_poly.type
_entity_poly.pdbx_seq_one_letter_code
_entity_poly.pdbx_strand_id
1 'polypeptide(L)' 'QKERAVRVEKARTMTPEELAGKITIGVLIDRDLPIYTQEYRRVREAAGIEAGKE' A
#
# COMPACT_ATOMS: atom_id res chain seq x y z
N GLN A 1 -15.34 0.43 -18.89
CA GLN A 1 -14.00 0.30 -18.27
C GLN A 1 -13.99 -0.71 -17.10
N LYS A 2 -14.91 -0.60 -16.13
CA LYS A 2 -14.99 -1.48 -14.94
C LYS A 2 -15.13 -2.98 -15.25
N GLU A 3 -15.82 -3.34 -16.32
CA GLU A 3 -16.07 -4.74 -16.74
C GLU A 3 -14.83 -5.45 -17.29
N ARG A 4 -13.80 -4.71 -17.71
CA ARG A 4 -12.55 -5.28 -18.26
C ARG A 4 -11.44 -5.41 -17.22
N ALA A 5 -11.64 -4.86 -16.02
CA ALA A 5 -10.64 -4.90 -14.95
C ALA A 5 -10.74 -6.21 -14.16
N VAL A 6 -9.64 -6.97 -14.11
CA VAL A 6 -9.54 -8.23 -13.36
C VAL A 6 -8.51 -8.11 -12.25
N ARG A 7 -8.84 -8.59 -11.05
CA ARG A 7 -7.87 -8.62 -9.95
C ARG A 7 -6.70 -9.55 -10.26
N VAL A 8 -5.48 -9.20 -9.84
CA VAL A 8 -4.25 -9.99 -10.06
C VAL A 8 -4.40 -11.45 -9.64
N GLU A 9 -5.11 -11.71 -8.53
CA GLU A 9 -5.35 -13.04 -7.99
C GLU A 9 -6.18 -13.90 -8.94
N LYS A 10 -7.19 -13.31 -9.58
CA LYS A 10 -8.03 -13.97 -10.59
C LYS A 10 -7.31 -14.11 -11.92
N ALA A 11 -6.56 -13.11 -12.33
CA ALA A 11 -5.82 -13.13 -13.60
C ALA A 11 -4.78 -14.28 -13.65
N ARG A 12 -4.21 -14.65 -12.50
CA ARG A 12 -3.24 -15.77 -12.39
C ARG A 12 -3.81 -17.14 -12.77
N THR A 13 -5.11 -17.34 -12.70
CA THR A 13 -5.76 -18.64 -12.99
C THR A 13 -6.48 -18.65 -14.33
N MET A 14 -6.37 -17.58 -15.13
CA MET A 14 -7.06 -17.45 -16.42
C MET A 14 -6.15 -17.88 -17.57
N THR A 15 -6.75 -18.39 -18.64
CA THR A 15 -6.00 -18.69 -19.86
C THR A 15 -5.63 -17.40 -20.61
N PRO A 16 -4.65 -17.45 -21.54
CA PRO A 16 -4.30 -16.30 -22.38
C PRO A 16 -5.50 -15.73 -23.16
N GLU A 17 -6.39 -16.59 -23.66
CA GLU A 17 -7.59 -16.20 -24.40
C GLU A 17 -8.58 -15.48 -23.48
N GLU A 18 -8.75 -15.97 -22.25
CA GLU A 18 -9.60 -15.34 -21.26
C GLU A 18 -9.07 -13.99 -20.80
N LEU A 19 -7.75 -13.77 -20.82
CA LEU A 19 -7.10 -12.50 -20.49
C LEU A 19 -7.12 -11.47 -21.63
N ALA A 20 -7.37 -11.91 -22.86
CA ALA A 20 -7.35 -11.04 -24.02
C ALA A 20 -8.33 -9.86 -23.86
N GLY A 21 -7.81 -8.63 -24.01
CA GLY A 21 -8.61 -7.40 -23.87
C GLY A 21 -9.00 -7.02 -22.44
N LYS A 22 -8.49 -7.72 -21.42
CA LYS A 22 -8.66 -7.36 -20.01
C LYS A 22 -7.43 -6.63 -19.47
N ILE A 23 -7.63 -5.86 -18.40
CA ILE A 23 -6.57 -5.15 -17.69
C ILE A 23 -6.47 -5.67 -16.26
N THR A 24 -5.26 -5.94 -15.79
CA THR A 24 -5.04 -6.48 -14.46
C THR A 24 -4.91 -5.34 -13.44
N ILE A 25 -5.63 -5.44 -12.33
CA ILE A 25 -5.63 -4.47 -11.23
C ILE A 25 -5.28 -5.17 -9.92
N GLY A 26 -4.64 -4.47 -8.99
CA GLY A 26 -4.23 -5.03 -7.72
C GLY A 26 -3.67 -3.97 -6.77
N VAL A 27 -3.14 -4.43 -5.64
CA VAL A 27 -2.44 -3.57 -4.69
C VAL A 27 -1.01 -3.39 -5.18
N LEU A 28 -0.60 -2.14 -5.42
CA LEU A 28 0.76 -1.81 -5.88
C LEU A 28 1.78 -1.98 -4.75
N ILE A 29 1.41 -1.52 -3.55
CA ILE A 29 2.24 -1.59 -2.34
C ILE A 29 1.31 -1.90 -1.18
N ASP A 30 1.58 -3.01 -0.50
CA ASP A 30 0.96 -3.36 0.78
C ASP A 30 2.05 -3.32 1.85
N ARG A 31 2.23 -2.15 2.47
CA ARG A 31 3.21 -1.95 3.53
C ARG A 31 2.64 -1.07 4.62
N ASP A 32 2.89 -1.46 5.85
CA ASP A 32 2.66 -0.61 7.01
C ASP A 32 3.94 0.19 7.28
N LEU A 33 3.85 1.52 7.16
CA LEU A 33 4.95 2.43 7.44
C LEU A 33 4.52 3.43 8.50
N PRO A 34 5.45 3.86 9.37
CA PRO A 34 5.15 4.86 10.36
C PRO A 34 4.73 6.16 9.68
N ILE A 35 3.65 6.74 10.17
CA ILE A 35 3.20 8.06 9.73
C ILE A 35 4.14 9.13 10.25
N TYR A 36 4.16 10.29 9.58
CA TYR A 36 5.05 11.40 9.93
C TYR A 36 5.08 11.74 11.43
N THR A 37 3.95 11.70 12.13
CA THR A 37 3.89 12.02 13.56
C THR A 37 4.59 11.00 14.45
N GLN A 38 4.59 9.72 14.05
CA GLN A 38 5.32 8.67 14.76
C GLN A 38 6.83 8.88 14.59
N GLU A 39 7.28 9.12 13.35
CA GLU A 39 8.68 9.40 13.07
C GLU A 39 9.16 10.71 13.71
N TYR A 40 8.33 11.76 13.69
CA TYR A 40 8.64 13.03 14.35
C TYR A 40 8.81 12.86 15.86
N ARG A 41 7.91 12.11 16.51
CA ARG A 41 8.02 11.81 17.94
C ARG A 41 9.32 11.06 18.23
N ARG A 42 9.63 10.02 17.44
CA ARG A 42 10.85 9.23 17.57
C ARG A 42 12.11 10.11 17.49
N VAL A 43 12.15 11.04 16.53
CA VAL A 43 13.28 11.97 16.39
C VAL A 43 13.40 12.90 17.60
N ARG A 44 12.29 13.41 18.12
CA ARG A 44 12.29 14.27 19.33
C ARG A 44 12.73 13.53 20.59
N GLU A 45 12.24 12.31 20.77
CA GLU A 45 12.64 11.43 21.87
C GLU A 45 14.14 11.13 21.81
N ALA A 46 14.65 10.78 20.62
CA ALA A 46 16.08 10.55 20.41
C ALA A 46 16.94 11.79 20.69
N ALA A 47 16.40 12.99 20.44
CA ALA A 47 17.06 14.26 20.74
C ALA A 47 16.93 14.69 22.22
N GLY A 48 16.26 13.90 23.07
CA GLY A 48 16.02 14.23 24.48
C GLY A 48 15.05 15.41 24.69
N ILE A 49 14.30 15.78 23.66
CA ILE A 49 13.30 16.85 23.74
C ILE A 49 11.99 16.22 24.21
N GLU A 50 11.86 16.03 25.52
CA GLU A 50 10.59 15.59 26.11
C GLU A 50 9.47 16.57 25.72
N ALA A 51 8.34 16.03 25.26
CA ALA A 51 7.11 16.80 25.18
C ALA A 51 6.80 17.27 26.60
N GLY A 52 6.67 18.59 26.78
CA GLY A 52 6.73 19.27 28.07
C GLY A 52 6.10 18.46 29.21
N LYS A 53 6.88 18.22 30.26
CA LYS A 53 6.33 17.90 31.57
C LYS A 53 5.50 19.11 31.99
N GLU A 54 4.18 18.97 31.99
CA GLU A 54 3.29 19.75 32.85
C GLU A 54 3.38 19.24 34.29
#